data_AF-A0A4W3JIP7-F1
#
_entry.id   AF-A0A4W3JIP7-F1
#
_cell.length_a   1.000
_cell.length_b   1.000
_cell.length_c   1.000
_cell.angle_alpha   90.00
_cell.angle_beta   90.00
_cell.angle_gamma   90.00
#
_symmetry.space_group_name_H-M   'P 1'
#
loop_
_entity.id
_entity.type
_entity.pdbx_description
1 polymer ?
#
loop_
_entity_poly.entity_id
_entity_poly.type
_entity_poly.pdbx_seq_one_letter_code
_entity_poly.pdbx_strand_id
1 'polypeptide(L)'
;SRCSLSLSARGMTPPVVVRALGSALLLLGLVLCLPTAAARKTTEPPEWTVPKEDTDSPYGSLWPLPQTVRFDGECYRLNQGRFQILHSSTSTATVGCGILDDAFRRYFGYIFSSSYRTTHRRPVSSGLETFSQLVYEDDYDTHLINKTDIIDFPRFTHRGILIDSSRHYLPVEVILQTLDAMSFNKFNVLHWHIVDDQSFPYQSITFPELSQQGAYHPVTHIYTASDVKEIIEYARLRGVRVIPEFDTPGHTQSWGKGQADLLTQCYNGEEPSRTFGPVNPAVNTTFGFMTKLFKEISRTFPDDYIHLGGDEVDFSCWRSNPTVKQFMESHGFGTDYRKLESFYIQSVLDIVSANRKGYMIWQEVFDNGVKIKPDTVVEVWMESNVKRELAKVTRAGFTTILAAPWYLDYVSYGQDWVKYYQVEPLHFNGTAAQKKLVIGGEACLWGEYVDGTNLTPRLWPRASAVGERLWSQENVTVLGDAYSRLTKHRCRMIRRGIPAEPMFVGHCAYEYKG
;
A
#
# COMPACT_ATOMS: atom_id res chain seq x y z
N SER A 1 -18.78 9.74 5.11
CA SER A 1 -19.64 10.87 4.68
C SER A 1 -19.31 11.23 3.24
N ARG A 2 -20.30 11.28 2.34
CA ARG A 2 -20.08 11.57 0.91
C ARG A 2 -19.73 13.05 0.74
N CYS A 3 -18.46 13.39 0.57
CA CYS A 3 -18.06 14.69 0.04
C CYS A 3 -18.23 14.65 -1.48
N SER A 4 -19.28 15.28 -2.02
CA SER A 4 -19.37 15.54 -3.46
C SER A 4 -18.49 16.74 -3.79
N LEU A 5 -17.36 16.51 -4.47
CA LEU A 5 -16.57 17.59 -5.03
C LEU A 5 -17.22 18.00 -6.37
N SER A 6 -17.94 19.11 -6.40
CA SER A 6 -18.40 19.73 -7.66
C SER A 6 -17.36 20.76 -8.08
N LEU A 7 -16.52 20.39 -9.04
CA LEU A 7 -15.61 21.32 -9.70
C LEU A 7 -16.36 21.94 -10.88
N SER A 8 -16.84 23.16 -10.73
CA SER A 8 -17.40 23.95 -11.83
C SER A 8 -16.37 24.99 -12.25
N ALA A 9 -15.77 24.82 -13.43
CA ALA A 9 -14.95 25.85 -14.05
C ALA A 9 -15.88 26.89 -14.71
N ARG A 10 -15.92 28.13 -14.20
CA ARG A 10 -16.54 29.27 -14.88
C ARG A 10 -15.46 30.20 -15.41
N GLY A 11 -15.54 30.56 -16.70
CA GLY A 11 -14.66 31.54 -17.34
C GLY A 11 -13.73 30.98 -18.43
N MET A 12 -14.20 30.03 -19.23
CA MET A 12 -13.43 29.41 -20.31
C MET A 12 -13.85 29.99 -21.67
N THR A 13 -12.89 30.56 -22.38
CA THR A 13 -13.05 31.01 -23.78
C THR A 13 -12.76 29.85 -24.74
N PRO A 14 -13.56 29.65 -25.81
CA PRO A 14 -13.28 28.62 -26.81
C PRO A 14 -12.02 28.97 -27.62
N PRO A 15 -11.28 27.97 -28.13
CA PRO A 15 -10.14 28.21 -29.01
C PRO A 15 -10.58 28.73 -30.38
N VAL A 16 -9.83 29.70 -30.90
CA VAL A 16 -9.91 30.17 -32.29
C VAL A 16 -9.11 29.20 -33.16
N VAL A 17 -9.79 28.52 -34.08
CA VAL A 17 -9.17 27.61 -35.07
C VAL A 17 -8.79 28.41 -36.32
N VAL A 18 -7.52 28.36 -36.72
CA VAL A 18 -7.05 28.83 -38.02
C VAL A 18 -6.86 27.62 -38.94
N ARG A 19 -7.61 27.59 -40.06
CA ARG A 19 -7.46 26.59 -41.13
C ARG A 19 -6.38 27.03 -42.12
N ALA A 20 -5.54 26.09 -42.55
CA ALA A 20 -4.83 26.15 -43.82
C ALA A 20 -5.06 24.84 -44.59
N LEU A 21 -5.49 24.98 -45.85
CA LEU A 21 -5.74 23.92 -46.83
C LEU A 21 -4.48 23.65 -47.65
N GLY A 22 -4.25 22.39 -48.02
CA GLY A 22 -3.23 22.01 -49.01
C GLY A 22 -3.18 20.50 -49.31
N SER A 23 -3.94 20.08 -50.32
CA SER A 23 -3.89 18.80 -51.06
C SER A 23 -2.61 18.73 -51.93
N ALA A 24 -2.09 17.63 -52.53
CA ALA A 24 -2.54 16.27 -52.83
C ALA A 24 -1.33 15.36 -53.25
N LEU A 25 -1.61 14.04 -53.27
CA LEU A 25 -0.98 12.85 -53.87
C LEU A 25 0.17 12.96 -54.91
N LEU A 26 1.10 11.96 -54.87
CA LEU A 26 1.30 10.99 -55.98
C LEU A 26 2.14 9.74 -55.57
N LEU A 27 1.66 8.58 -56.02
CA LEU A 27 2.28 7.23 -55.96
C LEU A 27 3.37 7.05 -57.03
N LEU A 28 4.39 6.21 -56.74
CA LEU A 28 4.91 5.20 -57.68
C LEU A 28 5.88 4.24 -56.96
N GLY A 29 5.64 2.94 -57.14
CA GLY A 29 6.48 1.87 -56.58
C GLY A 29 7.63 1.45 -57.49
N LEU A 30 8.56 0.69 -56.92
CA LEU A 30 9.40 -0.25 -57.67
C LEU A 30 9.89 -1.39 -56.77
N VAL A 31 10.07 -2.53 -57.41
CA VAL A 31 10.18 -3.89 -56.88
C VAL A 31 11.63 -4.41 -57.03
N LEU A 32 12.01 -5.33 -56.14
CA LEU A 32 13.14 -6.30 -56.17
C LEU A 32 14.57 -5.80 -55.93
N CYS A 33 15.20 -6.29 -54.85
CA CYS A 33 16.15 -7.42 -54.90
C CYS A 33 16.67 -7.78 -53.50
N LEU A 34 16.54 -9.05 -53.11
CA LEU A 34 17.25 -9.67 -51.98
C LEU A 34 18.73 -9.89 -52.35
N PRO A 35 19.63 -9.84 -51.36
CA PRO A 35 20.46 -11.02 -51.15
C PRO A 35 20.47 -11.49 -49.69
N THR A 36 20.56 -12.80 -49.60
CA THR A 36 20.73 -13.64 -48.41
C THR A 36 21.88 -13.16 -47.52
N ALA A 37 21.55 -12.74 -46.30
CA ALA A 37 22.47 -12.78 -45.17
C ALA A 37 21.75 -13.50 -44.03
N ALA A 38 22.32 -14.61 -43.57
CA ALA A 38 21.85 -15.37 -42.42
C ALA A 38 21.96 -14.50 -41.16
N ALA A 39 20.94 -13.71 -40.89
CA ALA A 39 20.75 -13.05 -39.61
C ALA A 39 20.37 -14.15 -38.59
N ARG A 40 21.22 -14.34 -37.59
CA ARG A 40 20.84 -14.97 -36.32
C ARG A 40 19.47 -14.45 -35.95
N LYS A 41 18.48 -15.34 -35.80
CA LYS A 41 17.23 -15.05 -35.11
C LYS A 41 17.59 -14.40 -33.78
N THR A 42 17.51 -13.07 -33.72
CA THR A 42 17.31 -12.38 -32.46
C THR A 42 16.01 -12.95 -31.93
N THR A 43 16.13 -13.70 -30.84
CA THR A 43 15.03 -14.27 -30.07
C THR A 43 13.91 -13.24 -30.01
N GLU A 44 12.72 -13.64 -30.47
CA GLU A 44 11.49 -12.89 -30.21
C GLU A 44 11.43 -12.54 -28.71
N PRO A 45 10.92 -11.36 -28.33
CA PRO A 45 10.72 -11.05 -26.93
C PRO A 45 9.90 -12.19 -26.30
N PRO A 46 10.20 -12.60 -25.06
CA PRO A 46 9.49 -13.71 -24.42
C PRO A 46 7.97 -13.49 -24.53
N GLU A 47 7.24 -14.59 -24.71
CA GLU A 47 5.79 -14.72 -24.95
C GLU A 47 4.87 -14.03 -23.90
N TRP A 48 5.47 -13.35 -22.92
CA TRP A 48 4.86 -12.69 -21.77
C TRP A 48 4.88 -11.16 -21.83
N THR A 49 5.29 -10.57 -22.96
CA THR A 49 5.26 -9.11 -23.13
C THR A 49 3.84 -8.66 -23.52
N VAL A 50 3.25 -7.73 -22.77
CA VAL A 50 1.99 -7.10 -23.19
C VAL A 50 2.26 -6.42 -24.54
N PRO A 51 1.55 -6.82 -25.63
CA PRO A 51 1.73 -6.19 -26.92
C PRO A 51 1.50 -4.69 -26.77
N LYS A 52 2.45 -3.88 -27.24
CA LYS A 52 2.24 -2.45 -27.36
C LYS A 52 1.15 -2.26 -28.40
N GLU A 53 -0.09 -2.02 -27.97
CA GLU A 53 -1.15 -1.60 -28.90
C GLU A 53 -0.70 -0.29 -29.55
N ASP A 54 -0.81 -0.21 -30.88
CA ASP A 54 -0.42 0.98 -31.66
C ASP A 54 -1.31 2.20 -31.38
N THR A 55 -2.39 2.01 -30.63
CA THR A 55 -3.37 3.04 -30.29
C THR A 55 -3.32 3.37 -28.80
N ASP A 56 -3.26 4.67 -28.50
CA ASP A 56 -3.38 5.18 -27.14
C ASP A 56 -4.74 4.82 -26.51
N SER A 57 -4.73 4.56 -25.19
CA SER A 57 -5.97 4.37 -24.43
C SER A 57 -6.92 5.54 -24.63
N PRO A 58 -8.22 5.29 -24.86
CA PRO A 58 -9.23 6.35 -24.98
C PRO A 58 -9.42 7.13 -23.67
N TYR A 59 -8.90 6.62 -22.55
CA TYR A 59 -8.96 7.27 -21.23
C TYR A 59 -7.67 8.02 -20.87
N GLY A 60 -6.76 8.18 -21.83
CA GLY A 60 -5.52 8.94 -21.65
C GLY A 60 -4.60 8.31 -20.61
N SER A 61 -4.50 8.93 -19.44
CA SER A 61 -3.58 8.53 -18.36
C SER A 61 -4.27 8.32 -17.01
N LEU A 62 -5.59 8.17 -17.02
CA LEU A 62 -6.40 7.93 -15.82
C LEU A 62 -5.96 6.64 -15.12
N TRP A 63 -5.56 6.77 -13.87
CA TRP A 63 -5.11 5.66 -13.04
C TRP A 63 -5.34 5.95 -11.54
N PRO A 64 -6.06 5.08 -10.80
CA PRO A 64 -6.98 4.07 -11.29
C PRO A 64 -8.07 4.62 -12.20
N LEU A 65 -8.55 3.81 -13.14
CA LEU A 65 -9.68 4.14 -14.02
C LEU A 65 -10.98 4.32 -13.21
N PRO A 66 -11.66 5.48 -13.31
CA PRO A 66 -12.92 5.71 -12.60
C PRO A 66 -14.05 4.76 -13.00
N GLN A 67 -15.06 4.63 -12.13
CA GLN A 67 -16.25 3.79 -12.37
C GLN A 67 -16.99 4.13 -13.67
N THR A 68 -17.06 5.40 -14.03
CA THR A 68 -17.61 5.85 -15.32
C THR A 68 -16.88 7.10 -15.76
N VAL A 69 -16.44 7.10 -17.02
CA VAL A 69 -15.81 8.23 -17.68
C VAL A 69 -16.52 8.46 -19.01
N ARG A 70 -16.96 9.68 -19.28
CA ARG A 70 -17.51 10.09 -20.57
C ARG A 70 -16.82 11.35 -21.03
N PHE A 71 -16.05 11.24 -22.11
CA PHE A 71 -15.50 12.40 -22.79
C PHE A 71 -16.55 12.99 -23.72
N ASP A 72 -16.64 14.31 -23.69
CA ASP A 72 -17.28 15.10 -24.73
C ASP A 72 -16.15 15.65 -25.63
N GLY A 73 -16.42 15.80 -26.92
CA GLY A 73 -15.41 16.19 -27.93
C GLY A 73 -14.90 17.63 -27.78
N GLU A 74 -15.39 18.36 -26.78
CA GLU A 74 -14.96 19.71 -26.44
C GLU A 74 -13.67 19.69 -25.63
N CYS A 75 -12.70 20.53 -26.02
CA CYS A 75 -11.42 20.70 -25.35
C CYS A 75 -11.28 22.13 -24.80
N TYR A 76 -10.78 22.26 -23.58
CA TYR A 76 -10.57 23.53 -22.89
C TYR A 76 -9.09 23.78 -22.62
N ARG A 77 -8.68 25.04 -22.79
CA ARG A 77 -7.33 25.51 -22.42
C ARG A 77 -7.31 25.97 -20.96
N LEU A 78 -6.35 25.46 -20.19
CA LEU A 78 -6.08 25.89 -18.83
C LEU A 78 -4.96 26.94 -18.83
N ASN A 79 -5.23 28.11 -18.27
CA ASN A 79 -4.25 29.18 -18.14
C ASN A 79 -3.86 29.34 -16.68
N GLN A 80 -2.57 29.18 -16.38
CA GLN A 80 -2.04 29.27 -15.01
C GLN A 80 -2.41 30.57 -14.28
N GLY A 81 -2.43 31.71 -14.99
CA GLY A 81 -2.75 33.01 -14.40
C GLY A 81 -4.23 33.25 -14.12
N ARG A 82 -5.13 32.39 -14.61
CA ARG A 82 -6.59 32.52 -14.45
C ARG A 82 -7.23 31.33 -13.75
N PHE A 83 -6.63 30.15 -13.83
CA PHE A 83 -7.16 28.95 -13.20
C PHE A 83 -7.06 29.06 -11.68
N GLN A 84 -8.14 28.69 -10.98
CA GLN A 84 -8.19 28.67 -9.53
C GLN A 84 -8.96 27.43 -9.08
N ILE A 85 -8.53 26.85 -7.96
CA ILE A 85 -9.29 25.80 -7.25
C ILE A 85 -9.86 26.45 -5.99
N LEU A 86 -11.18 26.57 -5.93
CA LEU A 86 -11.89 27.30 -4.88
C LEU A 86 -12.96 26.42 -4.23
N HIS A 87 -13.35 26.79 -3.01
CA HIS A 87 -14.52 26.19 -2.35
C HIS A 87 -15.80 26.63 -3.05
N SER A 88 -16.74 25.70 -3.24
CA SER A 88 -18.09 26.04 -3.70
C SER A 88 -18.83 26.84 -2.62
N SER A 89 -19.65 27.80 -3.03
CA SER A 89 -20.60 28.50 -2.13
C SER A 89 -21.59 27.57 -1.41
N THR A 90 -21.80 26.36 -1.95
CA THR A 90 -22.66 25.33 -1.37
C THR A 90 -21.89 24.27 -0.58
N SER A 91 -20.56 24.39 -0.48
CA SER A 91 -19.72 23.47 0.28
C SER A 91 -19.93 23.67 1.78
N THR A 92 -20.01 22.59 2.54
CA THR A 92 -19.99 22.65 4.01
C THR A 92 -18.60 22.99 4.56
N ALA A 93 -17.56 22.76 3.77
CA ALA A 93 -16.21 23.22 4.05
C ALA A 93 -15.98 24.59 3.42
N THR A 94 -15.36 25.50 4.17
CA THR A 94 -15.02 26.86 3.76
C THR A 94 -13.51 27.08 3.77
N VAL A 95 -13.09 28.26 3.31
CA VAL A 95 -11.74 28.77 3.53
C VAL A 95 -11.39 28.68 5.01
N GLY A 96 -10.19 28.18 5.34
CA GLY A 96 -9.77 27.81 6.69
C GLY A 96 -9.84 26.30 6.97
N CYS A 97 -10.47 25.52 6.08
CA CYS A 97 -10.36 24.06 6.10
C CYS A 97 -8.95 23.67 5.59
N GLY A 98 -7.98 23.57 6.52
CA GLY A 98 -6.59 23.27 6.18
C GLY A 98 -6.42 22.04 5.29
N ILE A 99 -7.27 21.01 5.47
CA ILE A 99 -7.29 19.79 4.65
C ILE A 99 -7.63 20.08 3.16
N LEU A 100 -8.51 21.03 2.85
CA LEU A 100 -8.88 21.30 1.46
C LEU A 100 -8.04 22.44 0.87
N ASP A 101 -7.77 23.47 1.66
CA ASP A 101 -6.98 24.62 1.22
C ASP A 101 -5.58 24.20 0.75
N ASP A 102 -4.93 23.33 1.50
CA ASP A 102 -3.59 22.89 1.16
C ASP A 102 -3.61 21.83 0.03
N ALA A 103 -4.72 21.10 -0.15
CA ALA A 103 -4.91 20.19 -1.27
C ALA A 103 -5.07 20.97 -2.58
N PHE A 104 -5.83 22.07 -2.55
CA PHE A 104 -5.99 22.97 -3.69
C PHE A 104 -4.63 23.54 -4.13
N ARG A 105 -3.82 24.03 -3.18
CA ARG A 105 -2.47 24.55 -3.49
C ARG A 105 -1.54 23.49 -4.08
N ARG A 106 -1.57 22.28 -3.53
CA ARG A 106 -0.78 21.14 -3.99
C ARG A 106 -1.15 20.77 -5.42
N TYR A 107 -2.44 20.55 -5.70
CA TYR A 107 -2.90 20.12 -7.02
C TYR A 107 -2.72 21.20 -8.08
N PHE A 108 -2.85 22.47 -7.71
CA PHE A 108 -2.44 23.57 -8.58
C PHE A 108 -0.95 23.45 -8.97
N GLY A 109 -0.08 23.15 -8.00
CA GLY A 109 1.34 22.89 -8.23
C GLY A 109 1.59 21.70 -9.16
N TYR A 110 0.90 20.58 -8.94
CA TYR A 110 1.02 19.39 -9.79
C TYR A 110 0.57 19.63 -11.24
N ILE A 111 -0.39 20.53 -11.45
CA ILE A 111 -0.89 20.85 -12.79
C ILE A 111 0.08 21.77 -13.52
N PHE A 112 0.51 22.88 -12.91
CA PHE A 112 1.23 23.95 -13.65
C PHE A 112 2.73 24.07 -13.37
N SER A 113 3.29 23.35 -12.39
CA SER A 113 4.70 23.44 -12.05
C SER A 113 5.46 22.19 -12.46
N SER A 114 6.40 22.34 -13.39
CA SER A 114 7.32 21.28 -13.85
C SER A 114 8.41 20.93 -12.83
N SER A 115 8.51 21.66 -11.71
CA SER A 115 9.57 21.51 -10.70
C SER A 115 9.03 21.40 -9.28
N TYR A 116 7.75 21.02 -9.10
CA TYR A 116 7.15 20.91 -7.78
C TYR A 116 7.74 19.73 -7.00
N ARG A 117 8.84 19.97 -6.28
CA ARG A 117 9.32 19.06 -5.24
C ARG A 117 8.32 19.11 -4.08
N THR A 118 7.80 17.95 -3.69
CA THR A 118 6.90 17.77 -2.55
C THR A 118 7.64 18.03 -1.24
N THR A 119 7.96 19.28 -0.93
CA THR A 119 8.65 19.65 0.31
C THR A 119 7.71 19.93 1.47
N HIS A 120 6.38 19.88 1.27
CA HIS A 120 5.42 20.37 2.26
C HIS A 120 4.25 19.43 2.55
N ARG A 121 4.01 19.27 3.87
CA ARG A 121 2.86 18.63 4.53
C ARG A 121 1.57 19.21 3.98
N ARG A 122 0.97 18.57 2.97
CA ARG A 122 -0.30 19.02 2.42
C ARG A 122 -1.27 17.83 2.15
N PRO A 123 -2.57 18.04 2.24
CA PRO A 123 -3.64 17.09 2.04
C PRO A 123 -3.97 16.78 0.58
N VAL A 124 -4.68 15.66 0.35
CA VAL A 124 -5.05 15.14 -0.98
C VAL A 124 -6.52 14.69 -0.98
N SER A 125 -7.21 14.89 -2.11
CA SER A 125 -8.56 14.41 -2.38
C SER A 125 -8.58 13.60 -3.67
N SER A 126 -9.24 12.43 -3.67
CA SER A 126 -9.30 11.53 -4.84
C SER A 126 -9.87 12.20 -6.10
N GLY A 127 -10.80 13.15 -5.95
CA GLY A 127 -11.35 13.91 -7.08
C GLY A 127 -10.37 14.91 -7.68
N LEU A 128 -9.54 15.55 -6.84
CA LEU A 128 -8.46 16.42 -7.31
C LEU A 128 -7.35 15.62 -7.99
N GLU A 129 -7.08 14.40 -7.50
CA GLU A 129 -6.18 13.48 -8.20
C GLU A 129 -6.69 13.21 -9.61
N THR A 130 -7.90 12.68 -9.76
CA THR A 130 -8.48 12.39 -11.08
C THR A 130 -8.50 13.64 -11.98
N PHE A 131 -8.87 14.81 -11.46
CA PHE A 131 -8.83 16.06 -12.23
C PHE A 131 -7.42 16.36 -12.76
N SER A 132 -6.39 16.21 -11.94
CA SER A 132 -5.01 16.45 -12.35
C SER A 132 -4.50 15.47 -13.41
N GLN A 133 -5.09 14.28 -13.50
CA GLN A 133 -4.75 13.26 -14.50
C GLN A 133 -5.41 13.50 -15.86
N LEU A 134 -6.50 14.28 -15.88
CA LEU A 134 -7.18 14.71 -17.12
C LEU A 134 -6.46 15.85 -17.83
N VAL A 135 -5.60 16.59 -17.11
CA VAL A 135 -4.80 17.66 -17.71
C VAL A 135 -3.62 17.05 -18.47
N TYR A 136 -3.45 17.46 -19.71
CA TYR A 136 -2.32 17.09 -20.56
C TYR A 136 -1.73 18.33 -21.24
N GLU A 137 -0.50 18.20 -21.75
CA GLU A 137 0.19 19.24 -22.51
C GLU A 137 0.22 18.83 -23.99
N ASP A 138 0.01 19.80 -24.88
CA ASP A 138 0.29 19.62 -26.31
C ASP A 138 1.78 19.86 -26.63
N ASP A 139 2.15 19.72 -27.90
CA ASP A 139 3.53 19.93 -28.39
C ASP A 139 4.06 21.36 -28.18
N TYR A 140 3.20 22.30 -27.77
CA TYR A 140 3.53 23.69 -27.50
C TYR A 140 3.44 24.03 -26.00
N ASP A 141 3.51 23.02 -25.11
CA ASP A 141 3.42 23.13 -23.65
C ASP A 141 2.10 23.79 -23.17
N THR A 142 1.05 23.77 -23.99
CA THR A 142 -0.26 24.30 -23.61
C THR A 142 -1.02 23.27 -22.80
N HIS A 143 -1.46 23.67 -21.61
CA HIS A 143 -2.25 22.82 -20.73
C HIS A 143 -3.70 22.75 -21.24
N LEU A 144 -4.16 21.53 -21.51
CA LEU A 144 -5.46 21.22 -22.09
C LEU A 144 -6.20 20.22 -21.21
N ILE A 145 -7.53 20.26 -21.25
CA ILE A 145 -8.41 19.28 -20.61
C ILE A 145 -9.64 19.07 -21.47
N ASN A 146 -10.02 17.82 -21.70
CA ASN A 146 -11.28 17.50 -22.39
C ASN A 146 -12.44 17.62 -21.41
N LYS A 147 -13.57 18.11 -21.93
CA LYS A 147 -14.83 18.06 -21.19
C LYS A 147 -15.13 16.62 -20.85
N THR A 148 -15.23 16.33 -19.56
CA THR A 148 -15.34 14.96 -19.08
C THR A 148 -16.33 14.88 -17.94
N ASP A 149 -17.30 13.98 -18.04
CA ASP A 149 -18.18 13.60 -16.95
C ASP A 149 -17.65 12.34 -16.27
N ILE A 150 -17.43 12.40 -14.95
CA ILE A 150 -16.91 11.29 -14.15
C ILE A 150 -17.83 11.00 -12.98
N ILE A 151 -18.17 9.72 -12.80
CA ILE A 151 -18.74 9.19 -11.57
C ILE A 151 -17.74 8.18 -11.04
N ASP A 152 -17.33 8.32 -9.78
CA ASP A 152 -16.25 7.52 -9.24
C ASP A 152 -16.45 7.18 -7.76
N PHE A 153 -16.02 5.98 -7.38
CA PHE A 153 -15.99 5.43 -6.03
C PHE A 153 -15.15 4.14 -6.04
N PRO A 154 -14.53 3.75 -4.92
CA PRO A 154 -13.74 2.53 -4.89
C PRO A 154 -14.62 1.28 -4.87
N ARG A 155 -14.17 0.21 -5.53
CA ARG A 155 -14.74 -1.15 -5.41
C ARG A 155 -14.54 -1.73 -4.00
N PHE A 156 -13.38 -1.49 -3.39
CA PHE A 156 -13.03 -1.96 -2.06
C PHE A 156 -12.63 -0.81 -1.13
N THR A 157 -13.05 -0.88 0.14
CA THR A 157 -12.84 0.21 1.10
C THR A 157 -11.45 0.21 1.71
N HIS A 158 -10.79 -0.96 1.79
CA HIS A 158 -9.45 -1.14 2.35
C HIS A 158 -8.42 -1.35 1.23
N ARG A 159 -7.52 -0.39 1.04
CA ARG A 159 -6.52 -0.40 -0.03
C ARG A 159 -5.18 -0.05 0.59
N GLY A 160 -4.43 -1.09 0.95
CA GLY A 160 -3.23 -0.96 1.77
C GLY A 160 -1.92 -1.11 1.01
N ILE A 161 -0.89 -0.51 1.58
CA ILE A 161 0.52 -0.82 1.32
C ILE A 161 1.14 -1.18 2.65
N LEU A 162 1.74 -2.37 2.74
CA LEU A 162 2.60 -2.74 3.86
C LEU A 162 4.03 -2.28 3.57
N ILE A 163 4.59 -1.53 4.52
CA ILE A 163 6.02 -1.24 4.59
C ILE A 163 6.63 -1.89 5.82
N ASP A 164 7.80 -2.47 5.64
CA ASP A 164 8.61 -3.06 6.71
C ASP A 164 9.77 -2.12 7.04
N SER A 165 9.74 -1.57 8.26
CA SER A 165 10.82 -0.72 8.77
C SER A 165 11.70 -1.39 9.82
N SER A 166 11.56 -2.71 10.00
CA SER A 166 12.34 -3.49 10.96
C SER A 166 13.54 -4.14 10.30
N ARG A 167 13.33 -4.84 9.17
CA ARG A 167 14.41 -5.56 8.46
C ARG A 167 15.45 -4.60 7.90
N HIS A 168 15.01 -3.41 7.48
CA HIS A 168 15.84 -2.23 7.31
C HIS A 168 15.08 -1.00 7.81
N TYR A 169 15.79 -0.07 8.45
CA TYR A 169 15.19 1.21 8.83
C TYR A 169 14.86 2.05 7.60
N LEU A 170 13.65 2.61 7.57
CA LEU A 170 13.22 3.54 6.53
C LEU A 170 13.26 4.98 7.07
N PRO A 171 14.06 5.89 6.51
CA PRO A 171 14.01 7.29 6.88
C PRO A 171 12.60 7.87 6.75
N VAL A 172 12.23 8.81 7.62
CA VAL A 172 10.91 9.43 7.62
C VAL A 172 10.56 9.98 6.25
N GLU A 173 11.50 10.63 5.55
CA GLU A 173 11.29 11.18 4.22
C GLU A 173 10.89 10.13 3.18
N VAL A 174 11.41 8.91 3.28
CA VAL A 174 11.04 7.80 2.40
C VAL A 174 9.59 7.38 2.65
N ILE A 175 9.18 7.29 3.91
CA ILE A 175 7.79 6.99 4.28
C ILE A 175 6.85 8.11 3.80
N LEU A 176 7.24 9.38 3.95
CA LEU A 176 6.47 10.52 3.45
C LEU A 176 6.35 10.49 1.91
N GLN A 177 7.42 10.14 1.18
CA GLN A 177 7.39 9.99 -0.28
C GLN A 177 6.45 8.84 -0.69
N THR A 178 6.45 7.72 0.04
CA THR A 178 5.52 6.61 -0.18
C THR A 178 4.07 7.06 0.03
N LEU A 179 3.78 7.84 1.07
CA LEU A 179 2.45 8.41 1.31
C LEU A 179 1.98 9.35 0.17
N ASP A 180 2.89 10.12 -0.43
CA ASP A 180 2.58 10.89 -1.64
C ASP A 180 2.20 9.96 -2.81
N ALA A 181 3.01 8.94 -3.10
CA ALA A 181 2.74 7.99 -4.18
C ALA A 181 1.45 7.17 -3.96
N MET A 182 1.15 6.76 -2.73
CA MET A 182 -0.11 6.14 -2.32
C MET A 182 -1.30 7.02 -2.67
N SER A 183 -1.20 8.32 -2.42
CA SER A 183 -2.26 9.29 -2.71
C SER A 183 -2.53 9.42 -4.22
N PHE A 184 -1.49 9.38 -5.05
CA PHE A 184 -1.62 9.40 -6.51
C PHE A 184 -2.30 8.14 -7.07
N ASN A 185 -2.16 7.03 -6.34
CA ASN A 185 -2.72 5.72 -6.68
C ASN A 185 -4.02 5.39 -5.90
N LYS A 186 -4.56 6.36 -5.16
CA LYS A 186 -5.79 6.23 -4.36
C LYS A 186 -5.78 5.10 -3.30
N PHE A 187 -4.60 4.70 -2.82
CA PHE A 187 -4.45 3.89 -1.61
C PHE A 187 -4.88 4.71 -0.38
N ASN A 188 -5.35 4.04 0.68
CA ASN A 188 -5.87 4.69 1.88
C ASN A 188 -5.47 4.03 3.20
N VAL A 189 -4.62 3.01 3.19
CA VAL A 189 -4.08 2.38 4.39
C VAL A 189 -2.56 2.23 4.22
N LEU A 190 -1.81 2.79 5.16
CA LEU A 190 -0.41 2.44 5.39
C LEU A 190 -0.42 1.40 6.50
N HIS A 191 -0.14 0.15 6.15
CA HIS A 191 0.14 -0.90 7.10
C HIS A 191 1.62 -0.77 7.46
N TRP A 192 1.90 -0.35 8.69
CA TRP A 192 3.25 -0.07 9.13
C TRP A 192 3.75 -1.20 10.01
N HIS A 193 4.45 -2.15 9.38
CA HIS A 193 5.21 -3.19 10.05
C HIS A 193 6.46 -2.59 10.67
N ILE A 194 6.30 -2.11 11.91
CA ILE A 194 7.24 -1.15 12.50
C ILE A 194 8.42 -1.83 13.21
N VAL A 195 8.23 -3.05 13.73
CA VAL A 195 9.20 -3.80 14.54
C VAL A 195 9.10 -5.29 14.18
N ASP A 196 10.22 -6.02 14.27
CA ASP A 196 10.34 -7.48 14.01
C ASP A 196 11.59 -8.01 14.74
N ASP A 197 12.05 -9.20 14.42
CA ASP A 197 13.25 -9.84 14.97
C ASP A 197 14.52 -8.99 14.86
N GLN A 198 14.72 -8.34 13.72
CA GLN A 198 15.99 -7.69 13.39
C GLN A 198 16.16 -6.35 14.10
N SER A 199 15.10 -5.54 14.20
CA SER A 199 15.17 -4.27 14.91
C SER A 199 13.86 -3.80 15.56
N PHE A 200 14.00 -2.99 16.61
CA PHE A 200 12.90 -2.30 17.30
C PHE A 200 13.09 -0.78 17.17
N PRO A 201 12.77 -0.16 16.01
CA PRO A 201 12.99 1.28 15.82
C PRO A 201 11.95 2.16 16.51
N TYR A 202 10.77 1.65 16.86
CA TYR A 202 9.74 2.44 17.57
C TYR A 202 10.22 2.88 18.95
N GLN A 203 10.30 4.19 19.20
CA GLN A 203 10.67 4.71 20.51
C GLN A 203 9.47 4.74 21.46
N SER A 204 9.32 3.68 22.26
CA SER A 204 8.31 3.66 23.33
C SER A 204 8.65 4.65 24.44
N ILE A 205 7.64 5.37 24.92
CA ILE A 205 7.75 6.28 26.08
C ILE A 205 7.76 5.45 27.38
N THR A 206 6.93 4.42 27.43
CA THR A 206 6.74 3.55 28.60
C THR A 206 7.89 2.57 28.77
N PHE A 207 8.52 2.14 27.66
CA PHE A 207 9.65 1.22 27.65
C PHE A 207 10.79 1.73 26.75
N PRO A 208 11.53 2.78 27.17
CA PRO A 208 12.59 3.37 26.36
C PRO A 208 13.66 2.38 25.90
N GLU A 209 13.94 1.37 26.74
CA GLU A 209 14.95 0.35 26.52
C GLU A 209 14.71 -0.49 25.27
N LEU A 210 13.44 -0.64 24.83
CA LEU A 210 13.09 -1.36 23.60
C LEU A 210 13.82 -0.80 22.39
N SER A 211 13.77 0.52 22.19
CA SER A 211 14.51 1.16 21.09
C SER A 211 15.99 1.34 21.40
N GLN A 212 16.36 1.61 22.66
CA GLN A 212 17.76 1.85 23.03
C GLN A 212 18.65 0.60 22.82
N GLN A 213 18.08 -0.59 22.97
CA GLN A 213 18.80 -1.86 22.87
C GLN A 213 18.32 -2.72 21.68
N GLY A 214 17.10 -2.51 21.21
CA GLY A 214 16.48 -3.27 20.12
C GLY A 214 16.66 -2.67 18.73
N ALA A 215 16.82 -1.35 18.58
CA ALA A 215 17.04 -0.71 17.28
C ALA A 215 18.44 -0.99 16.72
N TYR A 216 18.63 -0.83 15.41
CA TYR A 216 19.96 -0.88 14.79
C TYR A 216 20.92 0.17 15.35
N HIS A 217 20.41 1.36 15.66
CA HIS A 217 21.16 2.39 16.35
C HIS A 217 20.20 3.26 17.18
N PRO A 218 20.47 3.50 18.47
CA PRO A 218 19.53 4.14 19.41
C PRO A 218 19.30 5.65 19.19
N VAL A 219 19.75 6.20 18.05
CA VAL A 219 19.69 7.64 17.75
C VAL A 219 19.33 7.88 16.29
N THR A 220 19.98 7.18 15.35
CA THR A 220 19.81 7.43 13.91
C THR A 220 18.77 6.53 13.25
N HIS A 221 18.45 5.38 13.85
CA HIS A 221 17.55 4.36 13.29
C HIS A 221 16.39 4.11 14.27
N ILE A 222 15.76 5.21 14.71
CA ILE A 222 14.60 5.19 15.60
C ILE A 222 13.51 6.11 15.07
N TYR A 223 12.26 5.76 15.36
CA TYR A 223 11.11 6.63 15.17
C TYR A 223 10.73 7.25 16.51
N THR A 224 11.04 8.52 16.69
CA THR A 224 10.64 9.27 17.87
C THR A 224 9.13 9.50 17.89
N ALA A 225 8.59 9.89 19.04
CA ALA A 225 7.18 10.29 19.13
C ALA A 225 6.82 11.45 18.18
N SER A 226 7.78 12.31 17.83
CA SER A 226 7.59 13.38 16.84
C SER A 226 7.49 12.81 15.42
N ASP A 227 8.33 11.85 15.06
CA ASP A 227 8.35 11.22 13.74
C ASP A 227 7.05 10.45 13.49
N VAL A 228 6.62 9.65 14.47
CA VAL A 228 5.35 8.91 14.41
C VAL A 228 4.16 9.87 14.24
N LYS A 229 4.13 10.96 15.01
CA LYS A 229 3.09 11.99 14.89
C LYS A 229 3.11 12.67 13.53
N GLU A 230 4.30 12.96 12.99
CA GLU A 230 4.45 13.54 11.66
C GLU A 230 3.92 12.61 10.57
N ILE A 231 4.31 11.33 10.59
CA ILE A 231 3.85 10.33 9.62
C ILE A 231 2.33 10.18 9.66
N ILE A 232 1.75 10.06 10.86
CA ILE A 232 0.29 9.95 11.05
C ILE A 232 -0.42 11.18 10.49
N GLU A 233 0.04 12.39 10.82
CA GLU A 233 -0.61 13.61 10.32
C GLU A 233 -0.43 13.77 8.80
N TYR A 234 0.75 13.44 8.27
CA TYR A 234 1.03 13.50 6.85
C TYR A 234 0.17 12.53 6.04
N ALA A 235 -0.06 11.32 6.58
CA ALA A 235 -0.97 10.32 6.04
C ALA A 235 -2.43 10.81 6.12
N ARG A 236 -2.86 11.31 7.28
CA ARG A 236 -4.23 11.82 7.51
C ARG A 236 -4.60 12.93 6.54
N LEU A 237 -3.67 13.86 6.28
CA LEU A 237 -3.86 14.92 5.29
C LEU A 237 -4.17 14.31 3.91
N ARG A 238 -3.57 13.17 3.55
CA ARG A 238 -3.79 12.49 2.27
C ARG A 238 -4.97 11.51 2.26
N GLY A 239 -5.74 11.46 3.34
CA GLY A 239 -6.81 10.47 3.49
C GLY A 239 -6.30 9.04 3.64
N VAL A 240 -5.05 8.87 4.12
CA VAL A 240 -4.43 7.58 4.40
C VAL A 240 -4.48 7.32 5.90
N ARG A 241 -5.01 6.16 6.28
CA ARG A 241 -4.97 5.61 7.64
C ARG A 241 -3.60 5.01 7.91
N VAL A 242 -3.13 5.07 9.15
CA VAL A 242 -1.89 4.39 9.56
C VAL A 242 -2.26 3.32 10.57
N ILE A 243 -2.17 2.06 10.15
CA ILE A 243 -2.42 0.90 11.00
C ILE A 243 -1.06 0.36 11.44
N PRO A 244 -0.69 0.49 12.72
CA PRO A 244 0.57 -0.05 13.21
C PRO A 244 0.47 -1.57 13.36
N GLU A 245 1.54 -2.26 13.01
CA GLU A 245 1.75 -3.65 13.37
C GLU A 245 2.86 -3.78 14.39
N PHE A 246 2.54 -4.48 15.48
CA PHE A 246 3.49 -4.93 16.49
C PHE A 246 3.29 -6.42 16.66
N ASP A 247 3.99 -7.18 15.81
CA ASP A 247 3.81 -8.63 15.70
C ASP A 247 4.24 -9.37 16.97
N THR A 248 3.37 -10.26 17.43
CA THR A 248 3.58 -11.14 18.58
C THR A 248 2.76 -12.43 18.43
N PRO A 249 3.21 -13.59 18.96
CA PRO A 249 4.41 -13.81 19.77
C PRO A 249 5.67 -14.12 18.97
N GLY A 250 5.56 -14.40 17.67
CA GLY A 250 6.69 -14.51 16.73
C GLY A 250 7.40 -13.17 16.55
N HIS A 251 8.41 -13.12 15.68
CA HIS A 251 9.00 -11.85 15.19
C HIS A 251 9.40 -10.83 16.29
N THR A 252 9.92 -11.32 17.41
CA THR A 252 10.15 -10.53 18.63
C THR A 252 11.58 -10.55 19.16
N GLN A 253 12.56 -11.07 18.42
CA GLN A 253 13.96 -11.13 18.89
C GLN A 253 14.53 -9.76 19.31
N SER A 254 14.19 -8.68 18.60
CA SER A 254 14.63 -7.32 18.96
C SER A 254 14.05 -6.82 20.29
N TRP A 255 12.86 -7.30 20.67
CA TRP A 255 12.14 -6.89 21.87
C TRP A 255 12.85 -7.39 23.12
N GLY A 256 13.36 -8.63 23.08
CA GLY A 256 14.07 -9.26 24.19
C GLY A 256 15.37 -8.54 24.60
N LYS A 257 15.93 -7.71 23.71
CA LYS A 257 17.09 -6.87 24.02
C LYS A 257 16.73 -5.75 24.99
N GLY A 258 15.54 -5.17 24.87
CA GLY A 258 15.09 -4.06 25.71
C GLY A 258 14.18 -4.45 26.87
N GLN A 259 13.57 -5.64 26.83
CA GLN A 259 12.70 -6.14 27.89
C GLN A 259 13.18 -7.51 28.38
N ALA A 260 13.82 -7.51 29.56
CA ALA A 260 14.23 -8.73 30.23
C ALA A 260 13.02 -9.64 30.54
N ASP A 261 13.29 -10.94 30.51
CA ASP A 261 12.33 -12.02 30.79
C ASP A 261 11.09 -12.06 29.89
N LEU A 262 11.11 -11.37 28.74
CA LEU A 262 10.00 -11.38 27.77
C LEU A 262 10.04 -12.60 26.85
N LEU A 263 11.21 -12.91 26.28
CA LEU A 263 11.36 -14.00 25.31
C LEU A 263 11.60 -15.33 26.01
N THR A 264 11.23 -16.42 25.33
CA THR A 264 11.46 -17.76 25.85
C THR A 264 12.93 -18.15 25.71
N GLN A 265 13.62 -18.45 26.80
CA GLN A 265 14.93 -19.09 26.77
C GLN A 265 14.81 -20.52 26.22
N CYS A 266 15.48 -20.83 25.12
CA CYS A 266 15.50 -22.19 24.57
C CYS A 266 16.48 -23.09 25.33
N TYR A 267 16.27 -24.39 25.23
CA TYR A 267 17.05 -25.43 25.92
C TYR A 267 17.55 -26.49 24.93
N ASN A 268 18.74 -27.01 25.19
CA ASN A 268 19.27 -28.21 24.54
C ASN A 268 19.42 -29.32 25.59
N GLY A 269 18.43 -30.20 25.67
CA GLY A 269 18.30 -31.13 26.80
C GLY A 269 17.92 -30.38 28.07
N GLU A 270 18.73 -30.49 29.12
CA GLU A 270 18.50 -29.84 30.42
C GLU A 270 19.17 -28.45 30.52
N GLU A 271 20.06 -28.11 29.58
CA GLU A 271 20.87 -26.90 29.63
C GLU A 271 20.28 -25.75 28.78
N PRO A 272 20.29 -24.50 29.27
CA PRO A 272 19.90 -23.34 28.47
C PRO A 272 20.83 -23.13 27.27
N SER A 273 20.27 -22.98 26.07
CA SER A 273 21.04 -22.80 24.83
C SER A 273 21.58 -21.38 24.64
N ARG A 274 21.20 -20.42 25.49
CA ARG A 274 21.43 -18.96 25.35
C ARG A 274 20.85 -18.35 24.07
N THR A 275 20.01 -19.10 23.35
CA THR A 275 19.17 -18.58 22.27
C THR A 275 17.76 -18.34 22.81
N PHE A 276 17.06 -17.40 22.18
CA PHE A 276 15.70 -17.05 22.55
C PHE A 276 14.76 -17.40 21.41
N GLY A 277 13.54 -17.79 21.75
CA GLY A 277 12.44 -18.03 20.80
C GLY A 277 11.33 -16.99 20.96
N PRO A 278 10.09 -17.35 20.62
CA PRO A 278 8.94 -16.46 20.75
C PRO A 278 8.73 -15.93 22.18
N VAL A 279 7.93 -14.87 22.29
CA VAL A 279 7.46 -14.32 23.58
C VAL A 279 7.01 -15.45 24.51
N ASN A 280 7.37 -15.37 25.79
CA ASN A 280 7.06 -16.39 26.78
C ASN A 280 5.63 -16.20 27.32
N PRO A 281 4.68 -17.09 26.97
CA PRO A 281 3.29 -16.97 27.40
C PRO A 281 3.04 -17.57 28.80
N ALA A 282 4.04 -18.24 29.39
CA ALA A 282 3.91 -18.94 30.67
C ALA A 282 4.17 -18.04 31.90
N VAL A 283 4.51 -16.76 31.70
CA VAL A 283 4.86 -15.83 32.78
C VAL A 283 3.95 -14.59 32.78
N ASN A 284 3.46 -14.21 33.96
CA ASN A 284 2.53 -13.09 34.12
C ASN A 284 3.16 -11.73 33.77
N THR A 285 4.48 -11.59 33.89
CA THR A 285 5.21 -10.38 33.51
C THR A 285 5.02 -10.01 32.05
N THR A 286 4.90 -11.00 31.16
CA THR A 286 4.59 -10.83 29.73
C THR A 286 3.29 -10.05 29.53
N PHE A 287 2.20 -10.50 30.15
CA PHE A 287 0.90 -9.83 29.96
C PHE A 287 0.85 -8.45 30.64
N GLY A 288 1.59 -8.26 31.74
CA GLY A 288 1.78 -6.95 32.36
C GLY A 288 2.52 -5.97 31.44
N PHE A 289 3.55 -6.44 30.73
CA PHE A 289 4.26 -5.69 29.69
C PHE A 289 3.35 -5.35 28.51
N MET A 290 2.69 -6.36 27.91
CA MET A 290 1.79 -6.19 26.77
C MET A 290 0.65 -5.22 27.08
N THR A 291 0.07 -5.29 28.28
CA THR A 291 -0.98 -4.37 28.74
C THR A 291 -0.52 -2.91 28.70
N LYS A 292 0.70 -2.63 29.16
CA LYS A 292 1.25 -1.27 29.20
C LYS A 292 1.64 -0.80 27.80
N LEU A 293 2.30 -1.64 27.01
CA LEU A 293 2.75 -1.30 25.67
C LEU A 293 1.57 -1.04 24.73
N PHE A 294 0.59 -1.94 24.65
CA PHE A 294 -0.58 -1.73 23.78
C PHE A 294 -1.49 -0.60 24.23
N LYS A 295 -1.49 -0.23 25.53
CA LYS A 295 -2.14 0.98 26.01
C LYS A 295 -1.46 2.25 25.48
N GLU A 296 -0.14 2.26 25.38
CA GLU A 296 0.60 3.35 24.72
C GLU A 296 0.30 3.39 23.22
N ILE A 297 0.45 2.26 22.52
CA ILE A 297 0.19 2.15 21.07
C ILE A 297 -1.22 2.64 20.74
N SER A 298 -2.22 2.22 21.51
CA SER A 298 -3.63 2.64 21.33
C SER A 298 -3.86 4.14 21.50
N ARG A 299 -2.97 4.85 22.23
CA ARG A 299 -3.01 6.31 22.40
C ARG A 299 -2.21 7.04 21.32
N THR A 300 -1.08 6.46 20.91
CA THR A 300 -0.19 7.02 19.89
C THR A 300 -0.85 6.97 18.52
N PHE A 301 -1.47 5.85 18.17
CA PHE A 301 -2.09 5.64 16.86
C PHE A 301 -3.61 5.88 16.94
N PRO A 302 -4.14 6.89 16.23
CA PRO A 302 -5.55 7.23 16.32
C PRO A 302 -6.46 6.28 15.55
N ASP A 303 -5.94 5.46 14.63
CA ASP A 303 -6.74 4.51 13.84
C ASP A 303 -7.49 3.52 14.72
N ASP A 304 -8.68 3.09 14.29
CA ASP A 304 -9.52 2.19 15.08
C ASP A 304 -8.94 0.78 15.21
N TYR A 305 -7.99 0.40 14.35
CA TYR A 305 -7.38 -0.93 14.31
C TYR A 305 -5.88 -0.91 14.65
N ILE A 306 -5.42 -2.01 15.23
CA ILE A 306 -4.00 -2.35 15.40
C ILE A 306 -3.79 -3.75 14.78
N HIS A 307 -2.75 -3.93 13.98
CA HIS A 307 -2.37 -5.26 13.51
C HIS A 307 -1.50 -5.94 14.59
N LEU A 308 -1.84 -7.18 14.93
CA LEU A 308 -1.20 -7.91 16.03
C LEU A 308 -0.27 -9.03 15.55
N GLY A 309 -0.14 -9.15 14.23
CA GLY A 309 0.63 -10.20 13.57
C GLY A 309 0.06 -11.58 13.87
N GLY A 310 0.91 -12.43 14.45
CA GLY A 310 0.57 -13.79 14.87
C GLY A 310 0.86 -14.85 13.81
N ASP A 311 1.78 -14.56 12.89
CA ASP A 311 2.30 -15.46 11.87
C ASP A 311 3.56 -16.21 12.33
N GLU A 312 3.90 -17.27 11.60
CA GLU A 312 5.17 -18.02 11.66
C GLU A 312 5.73 -18.39 13.06
N VAL A 313 4.85 -18.60 14.05
CA VAL A 313 5.27 -18.92 15.42
C VAL A 313 5.98 -20.28 15.52
N ASP A 314 7.29 -20.28 15.77
CA ASP A 314 8.04 -21.52 16.00
C ASP A 314 7.87 -22.06 17.43
N PHE A 315 7.19 -23.21 17.54
CA PHE A 315 6.97 -23.89 18.81
C PHE A 315 8.19 -24.64 19.36
N SER A 316 9.28 -24.77 18.61
CA SER A 316 10.45 -25.57 19.01
C SER A 316 11.05 -25.11 20.34
N CYS A 317 11.20 -23.80 20.51
CA CYS A 317 11.78 -23.20 21.71
C CYS A 317 10.84 -23.36 22.92
N TRP A 318 9.54 -23.12 22.77
CA TRP A 318 8.55 -23.40 23.81
C TRP A 318 8.58 -24.86 24.24
N ARG A 319 8.72 -25.78 23.30
CA ARG A 319 8.82 -27.22 23.59
C ARG A 319 10.06 -27.60 24.39
N SER A 320 11.15 -26.88 24.18
CA SER A 320 12.39 -27.12 24.92
C SER A 320 12.32 -26.63 26.37
N ASN A 321 11.59 -25.53 26.64
CA ASN A 321 11.65 -24.81 27.91
C ASN A 321 10.89 -25.53 29.06
N PRO A 322 11.53 -25.83 30.21
CA PRO A 322 10.90 -26.50 31.35
C PRO A 322 9.71 -25.75 31.96
N THR A 323 9.79 -24.43 32.09
CA THR A 323 8.72 -23.59 32.65
C THR A 323 7.49 -23.62 31.75
N VAL A 324 7.69 -23.53 30.44
CA VAL A 324 6.60 -23.64 29.46
C VAL A 324 5.97 -25.03 29.49
N LYS A 325 6.76 -26.11 29.57
CA LYS A 325 6.23 -27.48 29.72
C LYS A 325 5.36 -27.61 30.99
N GLN A 326 5.80 -27.08 32.12
CA GLN A 326 5.01 -27.09 33.36
C GLN A 326 3.71 -26.29 33.22
N PHE A 327 3.75 -25.16 32.50
CA PHE A 327 2.56 -24.37 32.21
C PHE A 327 1.57 -25.16 31.33
N MET A 328 2.06 -25.84 30.29
CA MET A 328 1.26 -26.71 29.42
C MET A 328 0.54 -27.81 30.21
N GLU A 329 1.23 -28.44 31.17
CA GLU A 329 0.66 -29.48 32.03
C GLU A 329 -0.41 -28.92 32.96
N SER A 330 -0.13 -27.82 33.65
CA SER A 330 -1.07 -27.20 34.60
C SER A 330 -2.35 -26.67 33.93
N HIS A 331 -2.29 -26.26 32.66
CA HIS A 331 -3.44 -25.79 31.89
C HIS A 331 -4.12 -26.88 31.06
N GLY A 332 -3.63 -28.13 31.13
CA GLY A 332 -4.22 -29.26 30.40
C GLY A 332 -4.08 -29.15 28.87
N PHE A 333 -3.05 -28.44 28.39
CA PHE A 333 -2.79 -28.29 26.96
C PHE A 333 -2.06 -29.51 26.35
N GLY A 334 -1.42 -30.32 27.19
CA GLY A 334 -0.69 -31.51 26.75
C GLY A 334 0.51 -31.14 25.89
N THR A 335 0.63 -31.72 24.70
CA THR A 335 1.73 -31.46 23.75
C THR A 335 1.32 -30.56 22.57
N ASP A 336 0.10 -30.01 22.59
CA ASP A 336 -0.43 -29.17 21.51
C ASP A 336 -0.15 -27.68 21.76
N TYR A 337 1.01 -27.22 21.30
CA TYR A 337 1.47 -25.83 21.48
C TYR A 337 0.60 -24.78 20.77
N ARG A 338 -0.26 -25.17 19.83
CA ARG A 338 -1.26 -24.26 19.24
C ARG A 338 -2.27 -23.79 20.27
N LYS A 339 -2.54 -24.59 21.32
CA LYS A 339 -3.38 -24.14 22.44
C LYS A 339 -2.70 -23.08 23.30
N LEU A 340 -1.37 -23.16 23.43
CA LEU A 340 -0.58 -22.16 24.15
C LEU A 340 -0.52 -20.84 23.38
N GLU A 341 -0.30 -20.93 22.07
CA GLU A 341 -0.39 -19.80 21.14
C GLU A 341 -1.78 -19.16 21.21
N SER A 342 -2.84 -19.96 21.14
CA SER A 342 -4.23 -19.52 21.29
C SER A 342 -4.48 -18.79 22.62
N PHE A 343 -3.94 -19.33 23.72
CA PHE A 343 -4.01 -18.68 25.03
C PHE A 343 -3.30 -17.32 25.04
N TYR A 344 -2.10 -17.25 24.45
CA TYR A 344 -1.34 -16.01 24.33
C TYR A 344 -2.11 -14.97 23.52
N ILE A 345 -2.49 -15.32 22.29
CA ILE A 345 -3.15 -14.40 21.36
C ILE A 345 -4.46 -13.91 21.98
N GLN A 346 -5.31 -14.80 22.50
CA GLN A 346 -6.56 -14.40 23.15
C GLN A 346 -6.34 -13.35 24.25
N SER A 347 -5.29 -13.52 25.05
CA SER A 347 -4.95 -12.56 26.12
C SER A 347 -4.54 -11.19 25.56
N VAL A 348 -3.79 -11.16 24.46
CA VAL A 348 -3.42 -9.90 23.77
C VAL A 348 -4.64 -9.26 23.10
N LEU A 349 -5.52 -10.06 22.48
CA LEU A 349 -6.78 -9.57 21.91
C LEU A 349 -7.66 -8.89 22.97
N ASP A 350 -7.73 -9.48 24.18
CA ASP A 350 -8.49 -8.92 25.30
C ASP A 350 -7.88 -7.61 25.83
N ILE A 351 -6.54 -7.52 25.86
CA ILE A 351 -5.80 -6.30 26.21
C ILE A 351 -6.11 -5.16 25.22
N VAL A 352 -6.02 -5.43 23.92
CA VAL A 352 -6.28 -4.42 22.87
C VAL A 352 -7.73 -3.99 22.88
N SER A 353 -8.63 -4.96 23.04
CA SER A 353 -10.07 -4.74 23.20
C SER A 353 -10.41 -3.82 24.37
N ALA A 354 -9.71 -3.95 25.51
CA ALA A 354 -9.91 -3.11 26.67
C ALA A 354 -9.55 -1.63 26.40
N ASN A 355 -8.70 -1.37 25.41
CA ASN A 355 -8.36 -0.03 24.94
C ASN A 355 -9.33 0.52 23.87
N ARG A 356 -10.45 -0.19 23.59
CA ARG A 356 -11.49 0.18 22.61
C ARG A 356 -10.95 0.29 21.17
N LYS A 357 -10.01 -0.57 20.82
CA LYS A 357 -9.51 -0.75 19.46
C LYS A 357 -10.01 -2.08 18.90
N GLY A 358 -10.33 -2.09 17.61
CA GLY A 358 -10.41 -3.32 16.81
C GLY A 358 -9.01 -3.86 16.53
N TYR A 359 -8.93 -5.05 15.95
CA TYR A 359 -7.65 -5.66 15.61
C TYR A 359 -7.69 -6.42 14.29
N MET A 360 -6.51 -6.48 13.70
CA MET A 360 -6.20 -7.24 12.49
C MET A 360 -5.15 -8.29 12.84
N ILE A 361 -5.19 -9.42 12.14
CA ILE A 361 -4.34 -10.59 12.38
C ILE A 361 -3.98 -11.25 11.06
N TRP A 362 -2.81 -11.86 11.00
CA TRP A 362 -2.49 -12.81 9.94
C TRP A 362 -3.34 -14.07 10.05
N GLN A 363 -3.48 -14.80 8.95
CA GLN A 363 -4.42 -15.91 8.83
C GLN A 363 -4.16 -17.07 9.80
N GLU A 364 -2.93 -17.26 10.28
CA GLU A 364 -2.54 -18.34 11.19
C GLU A 364 -3.34 -18.33 12.47
N VAL A 365 -3.63 -17.14 13.01
CA VAL A 365 -4.46 -16.98 14.20
C VAL A 365 -5.85 -17.60 13.99
N PHE A 366 -6.44 -17.39 12.81
CA PHE A 366 -7.70 -18.03 12.44
C PHE A 366 -7.53 -19.53 12.16
N ASP A 367 -6.48 -19.93 11.45
CA ASP A 367 -6.19 -21.31 11.07
C ASP A 367 -5.94 -22.23 12.26
N ASN A 368 -5.30 -21.71 13.31
CA ASN A 368 -5.00 -22.40 14.55
C ASN A 368 -6.21 -22.46 15.51
N GLY A 369 -7.37 -21.91 15.10
CA GLY A 369 -8.62 -22.01 15.83
C GLY A 369 -8.67 -21.13 17.07
N VAL A 370 -7.91 -20.02 17.08
CA VAL A 370 -7.98 -19.03 18.15
C VAL A 370 -9.37 -18.41 18.17
N LYS A 371 -9.91 -18.23 19.38
CA LYS A 371 -11.18 -17.54 19.54
C LYS A 371 -10.94 -16.05 19.30
N ILE A 372 -11.53 -15.54 18.22
CA ILE A 372 -11.40 -14.14 17.82
C ILE A 372 -12.78 -13.48 17.83
N LYS A 373 -12.83 -12.16 18.02
CA LYS A 373 -14.12 -11.44 18.05
C LYS A 373 -14.75 -11.36 16.65
N PRO A 374 -16.09 -11.24 16.54
CA PRO A 374 -16.75 -11.17 15.25
C PRO A 374 -16.32 -9.98 14.36
N ASP A 375 -15.83 -8.90 14.95
CA ASP A 375 -15.35 -7.69 14.26
C ASP A 375 -13.86 -7.73 13.87
N THR A 376 -13.19 -8.87 14.10
CA THR A 376 -11.80 -9.11 13.66
C THR A 376 -11.70 -9.08 12.14
N VAL A 377 -10.61 -8.49 11.64
CA VAL A 377 -10.23 -8.59 10.22
C VAL A 377 -9.10 -9.60 10.09
N VAL A 378 -9.29 -10.60 9.23
CA VAL A 378 -8.29 -11.64 8.94
C VAL A 378 -7.58 -11.33 7.63
N GLU A 379 -6.26 -11.24 7.66
CA GLU A 379 -5.42 -10.98 6.51
C GLU A 379 -4.88 -12.28 5.91
N VAL A 380 -5.30 -12.57 4.66
CA VAL A 380 -4.93 -13.79 3.94
C VAL A 380 -3.69 -13.55 3.09
N TRP A 381 -2.59 -14.20 3.46
CA TRP A 381 -1.26 -13.95 2.90
C TRP A 381 -0.59 -15.19 2.33
N MET A 382 -0.94 -16.40 2.78
CA MET A 382 -0.34 -17.62 2.25
C MET A 382 -0.85 -17.91 0.84
N GLU A 383 0.06 -18.01 -0.13
CA GLU A 383 -0.29 -18.33 -1.53
C GLU A 383 -0.95 -19.71 -1.69
N SER A 384 -0.68 -20.63 -0.77
CA SER A 384 -1.24 -21.98 -0.83
C SER A 384 -2.75 -21.95 -0.57
N ASN A 385 -3.54 -22.21 -1.62
CA ASN A 385 -5.01 -22.30 -1.56
C ASN A 385 -5.76 -21.01 -1.17
N VAL A 386 -5.28 -19.81 -1.54
CA VAL A 386 -5.94 -18.49 -1.28
C VAL A 386 -7.47 -18.52 -1.41
N LYS A 387 -8.01 -19.10 -2.52
CA LYS A 387 -9.46 -19.17 -2.75
C LYS A 387 -10.20 -19.99 -1.70
N ARG A 388 -9.60 -21.08 -1.21
CA ARG A 388 -10.18 -21.91 -0.15
C ARG A 388 -10.16 -21.16 1.17
N GLU A 389 -9.08 -20.41 1.43
CA GLU A 389 -8.94 -19.67 2.68
C GLU A 389 -9.92 -18.50 2.76
N LEU A 390 -10.05 -17.69 1.70
CA LEU A 390 -11.09 -16.67 1.59
C LEU A 390 -12.49 -17.27 1.79
N ALA A 391 -12.77 -18.45 1.20
CA ALA A 391 -14.05 -19.15 1.39
C ALA A 391 -14.27 -19.67 2.81
N LYS A 392 -13.20 -20.01 3.54
CA LYS A 392 -13.24 -20.52 4.92
C LYS A 392 -13.46 -19.39 5.91
N VAL A 393 -12.65 -18.32 5.83
CA VAL A 393 -12.73 -17.12 6.66
C VAL A 393 -14.10 -16.44 6.50
N THR A 394 -14.53 -16.18 5.27
CA THR A 394 -15.82 -15.50 5.03
C THR A 394 -17.02 -16.38 5.41
N ARG A 395 -16.91 -17.71 5.32
CA ARG A 395 -17.95 -18.63 5.80
C ARG A 395 -18.06 -18.64 7.32
N ALA A 396 -16.95 -18.43 8.02
CA ALA A 396 -16.95 -18.23 9.47
C ALA A 396 -17.50 -16.86 9.89
N GLY A 397 -17.76 -15.95 8.93
CA GLY A 397 -18.40 -14.67 9.16
C GLY A 397 -17.43 -13.51 9.42
N PHE A 398 -16.13 -13.73 9.25
CA PHE A 398 -15.11 -12.71 9.50
C PHE A 398 -14.88 -11.82 8.28
N THR A 399 -14.61 -10.55 8.57
CA THR A 399 -14.12 -9.59 7.58
C THR A 399 -12.70 -10.00 7.15
N THR A 400 -12.36 -9.83 5.89
CA THR A 400 -11.05 -10.25 5.38
C THR A 400 -10.47 -9.29 4.37
N ILE A 401 -9.14 -9.25 4.33
CA ILE A 401 -8.34 -8.56 3.32
C ILE A 401 -7.37 -9.55 2.69
N LEU A 402 -7.02 -9.30 1.43
CA LEU A 402 -6.15 -10.16 0.63
C LEU A 402 -4.77 -9.52 0.44
N ALA A 403 -3.71 -10.22 0.81
CA ALA A 403 -2.32 -9.85 0.56
C ALA A 403 -1.58 -10.88 -0.30
N ALA A 404 -1.99 -12.15 -0.23
CA ALA A 404 -1.22 -13.29 -0.76
C ALA A 404 -0.64 -13.13 -2.18
N PRO A 405 -1.40 -12.73 -3.22
CA PRO A 405 -0.86 -12.63 -4.56
C PRO A 405 -0.08 -11.32 -4.82
N TRP A 406 0.07 -10.46 -3.81
CA TRP A 406 0.62 -9.11 -3.90
C TRP A 406 1.84 -8.91 -2.99
N TYR A 407 2.69 -9.94 -2.89
CA TYR A 407 4.04 -9.85 -2.34
C TYR A 407 4.96 -9.22 -3.38
N LEU A 408 5.21 -7.92 -3.22
CA LEU A 408 6.01 -7.12 -4.14
C LEU A 408 7.51 -7.22 -3.84
N ASP A 409 7.91 -7.69 -2.66
CA ASP A 409 9.30 -8.05 -2.38
C ASP A 409 9.81 -9.17 -3.32
N TYR A 410 8.91 -10.04 -3.80
CA TYR A 410 9.19 -11.03 -4.84
C TYR A 410 9.33 -10.38 -6.22
N VAL A 411 10.57 -9.98 -6.53
CA VAL A 411 10.95 -9.48 -7.85
C VAL A 411 11.22 -10.61 -8.83
N SER A 412 10.76 -10.44 -10.07
CA SER A 412 11.02 -11.37 -11.17
C SER A 412 11.29 -10.60 -12.45
N TYR A 413 12.14 -11.13 -13.33
CA TYR A 413 12.41 -10.50 -14.62
C TYR A 413 11.12 -10.37 -15.46
N GLY A 414 10.90 -9.19 -16.02
CA GLY A 414 9.80 -8.92 -16.95
C GLY A 414 8.70 -8.04 -16.36
N GLN A 415 7.48 -8.18 -16.91
CA GLN A 415 6.33 -7.35 -16.59
C GLN A 415 5.47 -7.98 -15.47
N ASP A 416 6.04 -8.15 -14.28
CA ASP A 416 5.36 -8.77 -13.13
C ASP A 416 4.16 -7.94 -12.62
N TRP A 417 4.04 -6.66 -12.99
CA TRP A 417 2.82 -5.88 -12.74
C TRP A 417 1.56 -6.55 -13.32
N VAL A 418 1.67 -7.34 -14.40
CA VAL A 418 0.56 -8.05 -15.04
C VAL A 418 -0.02 -9.10 -14.10
N LYS A 419 0.83 -9.88 -13.39
CA LYS A 419 0.33 -10.90 -12.44
C LYS A 419 -0.47 -10.25 -11.31
N TYR A 420 -0.03 -9.09 -10.80
CA TYR A 420 -0.74 -8.36 -9.76
C TYR A 420 -2.07 -7.78 -10.26
N TYR A 421 -2.07 -7.24 -11.48
CA TYR A 421 -3.25 -6.63 -12.12
C TYR A 421 -4.37 -7.62 -12.40
N GLN A 422 -4.03 -8.86 -12.77
CA GLN A 422 -4.97 -9.92 -13.16
C GLN A 422 -5.64 -10.63 -11.98
N VAL A 423 -5.19 -10.41 -10.74
CA VAL A 423 -5.84 -10.96 -9.55
C VAL A 423 -7.28 -10.49 -9.47
N GLU A 424 -8.23 -11.40 -9.27
CA GLU A 424 -9.63 -11.05 -8.95
C GLU A 424 -9.95 -11.47 -7.51
N PRO A 425 -9.98 -10.51 -6.54
CA PRO A 425 -10.13 -10.83 -5.11
C PRO A 425 -11.41 -11.60 -4.75
N LEU A 426 -12.49 -11.45 -5.54
CA LEU A 426 -13.77 -12.12 -5.30
C LEU A 426 -13.92 -13.45 -6.07
N HIS A 427 -12.86 -13.93 -6.73
CA HIS A 427 -12.87 -15.19 -7.48
C HIS A 427 -12.64 -16.41 -6.57
N PHE A 428 -13.55 -16.61 -5.61
CA PHE A 428 -13.64 -17.80 -4.78
C PHE A 428 -15.09 -18.28 -4.63
N ASN A 429 -15.26 -19.51 -4.13
CA ASN A 429 -16.59 -20.08 -3.89
C ASN A 429 -17.21 -19.49 -2.62
N GLY A 430 -18.28 -18.71 -2.77
CA GLY A 430 -19.00 -18.10 -1.67
C GLY A 430 -20.24 -17.35 -2.15
N THR A 431 -21.20 -17.16 -1.24
CA THR A 431 -22.41 -16.36 -1.47
C THR A 431 -22.07 -14.87 -1.63
N ALA A 432 -22.99 -14.08 -2.19
CA ALA A 432 -22.82 -12.63 -2.28
C ALA A 432 -22.60 -11.96 -0.91
N ALA A 433 -23.21 -12.49 0.16
CA ALA A 433 -22.99 -12.00 1.52
C ALA A 433 -21.57 -12.30 2.03
N GLN A 434 -21.06 -13.50 1.76
CA GLN A 434 -19.68 -13.87 2.09
C GLN A 434 -18.67 -13.02 1.32
N LYS A 435 -18.90 -12.78 0.03
CA LYS A 435 -18.04 -11.93 -0.80
C LYS A 435 -17.98 -10.46 -0.32
N LYS A 436 -19.05 -9.95 0.32
CA LYS A 436 -19.06 -8.60 0.92
C LYS A 436 -18.17 -8.46 2.16
N LEU A 437 -17.78 -9.57 2.79
CA LEU A 437 -16.84 -9.56 3.91
C LEU A 437 -15.39 -9.33 3.44
N VAL A 438 -15.11 -9.48 2.14
CA VAL A 438 -13.82 -9.09 1.55
C VAL A 438 -13.85 -7.57 1.34
N ILE A 439 -13.21 -6.83 2.25
CA ILE A 439 -13.24 -5.35 2.23
C ILE A 439 -12.12 -4.73 1.40
N GLY A 440 -11.20 -5.55 0.87
CA GLY A 440 -10.13 -5.15 -0.04
C GLY A 440 -8.87 -5.98 0.16
N GLY A 441 -7.72 -5.31 0.17
CA GLY A 441 -6.43 -5.96 0.30
C GLY A 441 -5.25 -5.00 0.27
N GLU A 442 -4.06 -5.58 0.33
CA GLU A 442 -2.82 -4.83 0.49
C GLU A 442 -1.71 -5.37 -0.42
N ALA A 443 -0.87 -4.48 -0.93
CA ALA A 443 0.41 -4.87 -1.52
C ALA A 443 1.49 -4.84 -0.45
N CYS A 444 2.17 -5.95 -0.25
CA CYS A 444 3.20 -6.10 0.77
C CYS A 444 4.59 -5.90 0.18
N LEU A 445 5.41 -5.08 0.84
CA LEU A 445 6.81 -4.91 0.50
C LEU A 445 7.65 -5.15 1.75
N TRP A 446 7.96 -6.42 1.98
CA TRP A 446 8.85 -6.86 3.06
C TRP A 446 10.28 -6.36 2.87
N GLY A 447 10.97 -6.16 3.99
CA GLY A 447 12.17 -5.35 4.09
C GLY A 447 13.48 -6.11 3.96
N GLU A 448 13.51 -7.43 3.78
CA GLU A 448 14.74 -8.24 3.81
C GLU A 448 15.79 -7.77 2.79
N TYR A 449 15.34 -7.22 1.66
CA TYR A 449 16.19 -6.70 0.59
C TYR A 449 15.77 -5.28 0.15
N VAL A 450 15.06 -4.56 1.00
CA VAL A 450 14.45 -3.27 0.67
C VAL A 450 14.76 -2.23 1.74
N ASP A 451 15.32 -1.10 1.31
CA ASP A 451 15.57 0.06 2.16
C ASP A 451 15.33 1.38 1.39
N GLY A 452 15.76 2.51 1.94
CA GLY A 452 15.61 3.81 1.29
C GLY A 452 16.26 3.94 -0.10
N THR A 453 17.16 3.04 -0.50
CA THR A 453 17.83 3.09 -1.81
C THR A 453 16.97 2.53 -2.94
N ASN A 454 16.09 1.58 -2.65
CA ASN A 454 15.37 0.81 -3.67
C ASN A 454 13.86 0.66 -3.41
N LEU A 455 13.34 1.09 -2.25
CA LEU A 455 11.91 0.98 -1.91
C LEU A 455 11.01 1.58 -2.99
N THR A 456 11.24 2.85 -3.34
CA THR A 456 10.36 3.57 -4.28
C THR A 456 10.32 2.96 -5.69
N PRO A 457 11.46 2.72 -6.38
CA PRO A 457 11.43 2.11 -7.70
C PRO A 457 10.93 0.66 -7.68
N ARG A 458 11.20 -0.09 -6.61
CA ARG A 458 10.64 -1.43 -6.46
C ARG A 458 9.12 -1.37 -6.27
N LEU A 459 8.60 -0.45 -5.46
CA LEU A 459 7.17 -0.38 -5.18
C LEU A 459 6.37 0.13 -6.38
N TRP A 460 6.85 1.16 -7.07
CA TRP A 460 6.12 1.86 -8.13
C TRP A 460 6.78 1.67 -9.49
N PRO A 461 6.01 1.33 -10.55
CA PRO A 461 4.56 1.35 -10.64
C PRO A 461 3.87 0.01 -10.31
N ARG A 462 4.58 -1.01 -9.82
CA ARG A 462 3.99 -2.35 -9.58
C ARG A 462 2.79 -2.32 -8.62
N ALA A 463 2.87 -1.55 -7.53
CA ALA A 463 1.75 -1.35 -6.61
C ALA A 463 0.57 -0.60 -7.23
N SER A 464 0.79 0.19 -8.28
CA SER A 464 -0.28 0.86 -9.03
C SER A 464 -1.24 -0.16 -9.66
N ALA A 465 -0.74 -1.33 -10.09
CA ALA A 465 -1.55 -2.43 -10.59
C ALA A 465 -2.57 -2.92 -9.54
N VAL A 466 -2.11 -3.07 -8.31
CA VAL A 466 -2.95 -3.43 -7.15
C VAL A 466 -3.94 -2.30 -6.83
N GLY A 467 -3.48 -1.05 -6.90
CA GLY A 467 -4.32 0.14 -6.70
C GLY A 467 -5.50 0.20 -7.68
N GLU A 468 -5.27 -0.11 -8.96
CA GLU A 468 -6.36 -0.19 -9.95
C GLU A 468 -7.30 -1.36 -9.68
N ARG A 469 -6.77 -2.55 -9.37
CA ARG A 469 -7.60 -3.72 -9.04
C ARG A 469 -8.51 -3.48 -7.83
N LEU A 470 -8.04 -2.72 -6.85
CA LEU A 470 -8.80 -2.43 -5.64
C LEU A 470 -9.75 -1.23 -5.76
N TRP A 471 -9.57 -0.37 -6.76
CA TRP A 471 -10.41 0.81 -6.99
C TRP A 471 -11.46 0.59 -8.09
N SER A 472 -11.02 0.15 -9.27
CA SER A 472 -11.79 0.14 -10.52
C SER A 472 -12.82 -1.00 -10.56
N GLN A 473 -13.68 -0.98 -11.58
CA GLN A 473 -14.64 -2.06 -11.81
C GLN A 473 -13.95 -3.40 -12.09
N GLU A 474 -14.63 -4.49 -11.75
CA GLU A 474 -14.15 -5.87 -11.98
C GLU A 474 -13.70 -6.13 -13.42
N ASN A 475 -14.45 -5.58 -14.38
CA ASN A 475 -14.23 -5.78 -15.82
C ASN A 475 -13.10 -4.91 -16.42
N VAL A 476 -12.48 -4.03 -15.64
CA VAL A 476 -11.29 -3.28 -16.07
C VAL A 476 -10.09 -4.21 -15.98
N THR A 477 -9.87 -4.98 -17.05
CA THR A 477 -8.87 -6.06 -17.11
C THR A 477 -8.07 -6.08 -18.42
N VAL A 478 -8.40 -5.22 -19.39
CA VAL A 478 -7.75 -5.17 -20.70
C VAL A 478 -6.31 -4.68 -20.56
N LEU A 479 -5.35 -5.56 -20.84
CA LEU A 479 -3.93 -5.31 -20.59
C LEU A 479 -3.32 -4.22 -21.48
N GLY A 480 -3.69 -4.15 -22.76
CA GLY A 480 -3.20 -3.11 -23.68
C GLY A 480 -3.59 -1.71 -23.22
N ASP A 481 -4.87 -1.52 -22.89
CA ASP A 481 -5.39 -0.29 -22.28
C ASP A 481 -4.69 0.05 -20.95
N ALA A 482 -4.55 -0.94 -20.06
CA ALA A 482 -3.87 -0.75 -18.78
C ALA A 482 -2.40 -0.34 -18.95
N TYR A 483 -1.66 -0.99 -19.85
CA TYR A 483 -0.28 -0.65 -20.17
C TYR A 483 -0.16 0.79 -20.71
N SER A 484 -1.04 1.18 -21.63
CA SER A 484 -1.07 2.53 -22.20
C SER A 484 -1.31 3.61 -21.12
N ARG A 485 -2.25 3.39 -20.19
CA ARG A 485 -2.53 4.33 -19.09
C ARG A 485 -1.43 4.34 -18.05
N LEU A 486 -0.94 3.17 -17.64
CA LEU A 486 0.02 3.02 -16.55
C LEU A 486 1.40 3.60 -16.92
N THR A 487 1.84 3.44 -18.17
CA THR A 487 3.09 4.07 -18.65
C THR A 487 3.03 5.60 -18.54
N LYS A 488 1.91 6.21 -18.93
CA LYS A 488 1.67 7.65 -18.77
C LYS A 488 1.55 8.06 -17.30
N HIS A 489 0.87 7.27 -16.48
CA HIS A 489 0.79 7.50 -15.03
C HIS A 489 2.18 7.46 -14.37
N ARG A 490 3.01 6.48 -14.73
CA ARG A 490 4.40 6.35 -14.28
C ARG A 490 5.22 7.58 -14.63
N CYS A 491 5.13 8.09 -15.86
CA CYS A 491 5.82 9.33 -16.24
C CYS A 491 5.34 10.54 -15.44
N ARG A 492 4.04 10.62 -15.11
CA ARG A 492 3.49 11.65 -14.23
C ARG A 492 4.02 11.53 -12.80
N MET A 493 4.17 10.32 -12.27
CA MET A 493 4.80 10.08 -10.96
C MET A 493 6.26 10.58 -10.94
N ILE A 494 7.02 10.31 -12.00
CA ILE A 494 8.39 10.84 -12.16
C ILE A 494 8.42 12.36 -12.17
N ARG A 495 7.53 12.99 -12.95
CA ARG A 495 7.39 14.46 -12.98
C ARG A 495 7.07 15.04 -11.59
N ARG A 496 6.40 14.27 -10.73
CA ARG A 496 6.08 14.63 -9.34
C ARG A 496 7.18 14.24 -8.33
N GLY A 497 8.34 13.78 -8.80
CA GLY A 497 9.48 13.44 -7.96
C GLY A 497 9.43 12.04 -7.33
N ILE A 498 8.57 11.15 -7.83
CA ILE A 498 8.54 9.73 -7.42
C ILE A 498 9.38 8.93 -8.43
N PRO A 499 10.54 8.36 -8.04
CA PRO A 499 11.38 7.53 -8.92
C PRO A 499 10.75 6.16 -9.20
N ALA A 500 9.62 6.12 -9.89
CA ALA A 500 8.97 4.89 -10.32
C ALA A 500 9.73 4.22 -11.48
N GLU A 501 9.97 2.92 -11.40
CA GLU A 501 10.71 2.16 -12.42
C GLU A 501 9.95 2.07 -13.76
N PRO A 502 10.62 1.81 -14.89
CA PRO A 502 9.93 1.66 -16.18
C PRO A 502 9.19 0.31 -16.25
N MET A 503 8.08 0.27 -16.99
CA MET A 503 7.35 -0.98 -17.25
C MET A 503 8.00 -1.81 -18.37
N PHE A 504 8.56 -1.14 -19.38
CA PHE A 504 9.24 -1.74 -20.52
C PHE A 504 10.04 -0.66 -21.26
N VAL A 505 10.54 -0.95 -22.47
CA VAL A 505 11.29 0.02 -23.28
C VAL A 505 10.44 1.24 -23.64
N GLY A 506 11.02 2.43 -23.48
CA GLY A 506 10.33 3.70 -23.71
C GLY A 506 11.08 4.88 -23.10
N HIS A 507 10.43 6.04 -23.06
CA HIS A 507 10.94 7.25 -22.43
C HIS A 507 9.78 8.08 -21.86
N CYS A 508 10.09 9.02 -20.97
CA CYS A 508 9.19 10.07 -20.51
C CYS A 508 9.66 11.41 -21.07
N ALA A 509 8.73 12.33 -21.35
CA ALA A 509 9.08 13.71 -21.73
C ALA A 509 9.94 14.41 -20.65
N TYR A 510 9.70 14.07 -19.38
CA TYR A 510 10.49 14.49 -18.24
C TYR A 510 11.11 13.25 -17.56
N GLU A 511 12.40 13.02 -17.82
CA GLU A 511 13.15 11.94 -17.16
C GLU A 511 13.51 12.29 -15.70
N TYR A 512 13.69 11.27 -14.88
CA TYR A 512 14.12 11.43 -13.49
C TYR A 512 15.56 11.97 -13.43
N LYS A 513 15.82 12.96 -12.57
CA LYS A 513 17.11 13.69 -12.52
C LYS A 513 17.87 13.63 -11.18
N GLY A 514 17.42 12.82 -10.21
CA GLY A 514 17.99 12.80 -8.87
C GLY A 514 17.20 13.65 -7.88
#